data_AF-A0A5C4T6K8-F1
#
_entry.id   AF-A0A5C4T6K8-F1
#
_cell.length_a   1.000
_cell.length_b   1.000
_cell.length_c   1.000
_cell.angle_alpha   90.00
_cell.angle_beta   90.00
_cell.angle_gamma   90.00
#
_symmetry.space_group_name_H-M   'P 1'
#
loop_
_entity.id
_entity.type
_entity.pdbx_description
1 polymer ?
#
loop_
_entity_poly.entity_id
_entity_poly.type
_entity_poly.pdbx_seq_one_letter_code
_entity_poly.pdbx_strand_id
1 'polypeptide(L)' 'MIVINDELHREKESILMRLEELMRERTFVTFRCYLDQRDREIRGIVTRVDREAGAIKLSHDDGFDIIELSDMMSIDFGNE' A
#
# COMPACT_ATOMS: atom_id res chain seq x y z
N MET A 1 -10.09 6.29 -4.00
CA MET A 1 -9.12 5.71 -4.95
C MET A 1 -8.06 6.75 -5.30
N ILE A 2 -6.82 6.58 -4.82
CA ILE A 2 -5.67 7.40 -5.25
C ILE A 2 -4.97 6.64 -6.38
N VAL A 3 -4.84 7.28 -7.54
CA VAL A 3 -4.12 6.74 -8.71
C VAL A 3 -2.70 7.28 -8.66
N ILE A 4 -1.71 6.41 -8.50
CA ILE A 4 -0.31 6.81 -8.45
C ILE A 4 0.17 6.96 -9.90
N ASN A 5 0.11 8.17 -10.45
CA ASN A 5 0.58 8.50 -11.79
C ASN A 5 1.70 9.56 -11.69
N ASP A 6 2.94 9.12 -11.91
CA ASP A 6 4.19 9.84 -12.25
C ASP A 6 4.57 11.21 -11.61
N GLU A 7 3.77 11.83 -10.72
CA GLU A 7 4.15 13.01 -9.93
C GLU A 7 4.89 12.58 -8.63
N LEU A 8 5.90 11.73 -8.86
CA LEU A 8 6.69 10.99 -7.88
C LEU A 8 7.58 11.91 -7.05
N HIS A 9 7.10 12.40 -5.90
CA HIS A 9 7.86 12.50 -4.63
C HIS A 9 6.96 13.05 -3.51
N ARG A 10 6.18 14.11 -3.78
CA ARG A 10 5.22 14.67 -2.79
C ARG A 10 4.06 13.73 -2.49
N GLU A 11 3.61 12.98 -3.49
CA GLU A 11 2.57 11.96 -3.29
C GLU A 11 3.09 10.77 -2.50
N LYS A 12 4.34 10.36 -2.70
CA LYS A 12 4.95 9.24 -1.98
C LYS A 12 4.98 9.48 -0.47
N GLU A 13 5.40 10.65 -0.03
CA GLU A 13 5.40 10.99 1.41
C GLU A 13 3.97 11.06 1.97
N SER A 14 3.03 11.64 1.23
CA SER A 14 1.62 11.72 1.64
C SER A 14 0.99 10.33 1.78
N ILE A 15 1.30 9.42 0.84
CA ILE A 15 0.86 8.03 0.87
C ILE A 15 1.47 7.30 2.05
N LEU A 16 2.77 7.44 2.29
CA LEU A 16 3.45 6.82 3.43
C LEU A 16 2.86 7.29 4.77
N MET A 17 2.62 8.59 4.92
CA MET A 17 1.96 9.13 6.11
C MET A 17 0.57 8.54 6.29
N ARG A 18 -0.22 8.45 5.21
CA ARG A 18 -1.57 7.87 5.27
C ARG A 18 -1.54 6.39 5.64
N LEU A 19 -0.59 5.64 5.11
CA LEU A 19 -0.39 4.23 5.43
C LEU A 19 0.02 4.02 6.89
N GLU A 20 0.80 4.93 7.46
CA GLU A 20 1.14 4.89 8.88
C GLU A 20 -0.05 5.21 9.79
N GLU A 21 -0.94 6.13 9.40
CA GLU A 21 -2.20 6.36 10.10
C GLU A 21 -3.04 5.07 10.12
N LEU A 22 -3.24 4.46 8.95
CA LEU A 22 -4.05 3.24 8.81
C LEU A 22 -3.43 2.03 9.51
N MET A 23 -2.10 1.95 9.55
CA MET A 23 -1.37 0.96 10.35
C MET A 23 -1.69 1.11 11.84
N ARG A 24 -1.73 2.34 12.37
CA ARG A 24 -2.11 2.60 13.78
C ARG A 24 -3.56 2.24 14.06
N GLU A 25 -4.45 2.52 13.10
CA GLU A 25 -5.87 2.20 13.19
C GLU A 25 -6.18 0.72 12.97
N ARG A 26 -5.20 -0.06 12.47
CA ARG A 26 -5.34 -1.47 12.07
C ARG A 26 -6.46 -1.67 11.06
N THR A 27 -6.63 -0.69 10.17
CA THR A 27 -7.67 -0.66 9.15
C THR A 27 -7.31 -1.60 8.00
N PHE A 28 -8.31 -2.29 7.46
CA PHE A 28 -8.14 -3.07 6.25
C PHE A 28 -8.03 -2.15 5.04
N VAL A 29 -7.02 -2.40 4.23
CA VAL A 29 -6.71 -1.68 3.00
C VAL A 29 -6.58 -2.66 1.86
N THR A 30 -6.97 -2.22 0.67
CA THR A 30 -6.88 -3.00 -0.56
C THR A 30 -5.84 -2.36 -1.46
N PHE A 31 -4.79 -3.11 -1.77
CA PHE A 31 -3.72 -2.69 -2.66
C PHE A 31 -3.92 -3.34 -4.03
N ARG A 32 -3.85 -2.54 -5.09
CA ARG A 32 -3.71 -3.03 -6.45
C ARG A 32 -2.28 -2.83 -6.90
N CYS A 33 -1.62 -3.93 -7.20
CA CYS A 33 -0.21 -3.97 -7.57
C CYS A 33 -0.04 -4.77 -8.85
N TYR A 34 0.99 -4.45 -9.63
CA TYR A 34 1.36 -5.20 -10.82
C TYR A 34 2.53 -6.13 -10.49
N LEU A 35 2.24 -7.36 -10.08
CA LEU A 35 3.23 -8.36 -9.69
C LEU A 35 3.34 -9.43 -10.78
N ASP A 36 4.55 -9.84 -11.16
CA ASP A 36 4.77 -10.92 -12.14
C ASP A 36 3.98 -10.75 -13.46
N GLN A 37 3.91 -9.52 -13.96
CA GLN A 37 3.17 -9.17 -15.18
C GLN A 37 1.65 -9.38 -15.11
N ARG A 38 1.07 -9.42 -13.90
CA ARG A 38 -0.37 -9.50 -13.68
C ARG A 38 -0.83 -8.53 -12.60
N ASP A 39 -2.01 -7.95 -12.83
CA ASP A 39 -2.71 -7.18 -11.81
C ASP A 39 -3.11 -8.11 -10.67
N ARG A 40 -2.66 -7.79 -9.46
CA ARG A 40 -3.02 -8.49 -8.23
C ARG A 40 -3.65 -7.50 -7.27
N GLU A 41 -4.77 -7.90 -6.71
CA GLU A 41 -5.43 -7.18 -5.63
C GLU A 41 -5.16 -7.93 -4.33
N ILE A 42 -4.57 -7.25 -3.35
CA ILE A 42 -4.22 -7.81 -2.05
C ILE A 42 -4.92 -6.97 -0.98
N ARG A 43 -5.78 -7.61 -0.19
CA ARG A 43 -6.49 -6.97 0.92
C ARG A 43 -5.92 -7.43 2.24
N GLY A 44 -5.56 -6.50 3.12
CA GLY A 44 -4.98 -6.81 4.41
C GLY A 44 -4.80 -5.59 5.30
N ILE A 45 -4.08 -5.77 6.40
CA ILE A 45 -3.75 -4.70 7.35
C ILE A 45 -2.27 -4.38 7.21
N VAL A 46 -1.93 -3.10 7.09
CA VAL A 46 -0.54 -2.66 7.10
C VAL A 46 0.03 -2.90 8.50
N THR A 47 1.11 -3.66 8.58
CA THR A 47 1.79 -3.98 9.85
C THR A 47 3.12 -3.27 10.00
N ARG A 48 3.70 -2.82 8.89
CA ARG A 48 4.96 -2.06 8.88
C ARG A 48 5.04 -1.21 7.62
N VAL A 49 5.63 -0.02 7.76
CA VAL A 49 5.93 0.90 6.66
C VAL A 49 7.43 1.21 6.71
N ASP A 50 8.17 0.80 5.67
CA ASP A 50 9.61 1.06 5.53
C ASP A 50 9.81 2.23 4.56
N ARG A 51 9.94 3.44 5.11
CA ARG A 51 10.05 4.68 4.32
C ARG A 51 11.33 4.73 3.47
N GLU A 52 12.44 4.21 3.99
CA GLU A 52 13.73 4.19 3.27
C GLU A 52 13.66 3.27 2.05
N ALA A 53 13.09 2.08 2.20
CA ALA A 53 12.88 1.15 1.10
C ALA A 53 11.70 1.55 0.20
N GLY A 54 10.78 2.38 0.69
CA GLY A 54 9.53 2.67 -0.01
C GLY A 54 8.64 1.44 -0.14
N ALA A 55 8.61 0.60 0.89
CA ALA A 55 7.87 -0.66 0.90
C ALA A 55 6.96 -0.74 2.13
N ILE A 56 5.90 -1.53 2.02
CA ILE A 56 4.99 -1.83 3.13
C ILE A 56 4.89 -3.33 3.36
N LYS A 57 4.72 -3.71 4.62
CA LYS A 57 4.39 -5.09 5.00
C LYS A 57 2.90 -5.19 5.30
N LEU A 58 2.21 -5.98 4.49
CA LEU A 58 0.79 -6.27 4.63
C LEU A 58 0.60 -7.62 5.32
N SER A 59 -0.35 -7.71 6.25
CA SER A 59 -0.83 -8.95 6.83
C SER A 59 -2.23 -9.26 6.30
N HIS A 60 -2.43 -10.47 5.80
CA HIS A 60 -3.71 -10.97 5.29
C HIS A 60 -3.88 -12.45 5.68
N ASP A 61 -5.01 -13.06 5.35
CA ASP A 61 -5.36 -14.44 5.75
C ASP A 61 -4.33 -15.50 5.33
N ASP A 62 -3.63 -15.30 4.20
CA ASP A 62 -2.61 -16.23 3.70
C ASP A 62 -1.20 -15.93 4.27
N GLY A 63 -1.05 -14.91 5.12
CA GLY A 63 0.19 -14.59 5.81
C GLY A 63 0.61 -13.14 5.66
N PHE A 64 1.84 -12.91 5.17
CA PHE A 64 2.40 -11.59 5.00
C PHE A 64 2.97 -11.41 3.60
N ASP A 65 2.67 -10.26 3.00
CA ASP A 65 3.27 -9.81 1.74
C ASP A 65 4.04 -8.51 1.98
N ILE A 66 5.12 -8.33 1.21
CA ILE A 66 5.85 -7.06 1.13
C ILE A 66 5.54 -6.46 -0.23
N ILE A 67 5.07 -5.23 -0.23
CA ILE A 67 4.66 -4.52 -1.44
C ILE A 67 5.50 -3.26 -1.56
N GLU A 68 6.24 -3.13 -2.66
CA GLU A 68 6.95 -1.90 -2.98
C GLU A 68 5.96 -0.86 -3.52
N LEU A 69 6.12 0.40 -3.10
CA LEU A 69 5.28 1.50 -3.58
C LEU A 69 5.44 1.72 -5.10
N SER A 70 6.58 1.31 -5.68
CA SER A 70 6.83 1.38 -7.11
C SER A 70 5.98 0.40 -7.93
N ASP A 71 5.63 -0.76 -7.37
CA ASP A 71 4.75 -1.76 -8.01
C ASP A 71 3.26 -1.47 -7.75
N MET A 72 2.97 -0.45 -6.94
CA MET A 72 1.64 -0.12 -6.50
C MET A 72 0.96 0.81 -7.51
N MET A 73 -0.12 0.32 -8.10
CA MET A 73 -0.90 1.10 -9.06
C MET A 73 -1.93 1.99 -8.34
N SER A 74 -2.58 1.44 -7.31
CA SER A 74 -3.61 2.16 -6.56
C SER A 74 -3.78 1.58 -5.16
N ILE A 75 -4.22 2.44 -4.26
CA ILE A 75 -4.63 2.05 -2.90
C ILE A 75 -6.08 2.46 -2.70
N ASP A 76 -6.87 1.51 -2.24
CA ASP A 76 -8.20 1.77 -1.71
C ASP A 76 -8.18 1.67 -0.19
N PHE A 77 -8.49 2.80 0.44
CA PHE A 77 -8.47 2.96 1.88
C PHE A 77 -9.81 2.59 2.56
N GLY A 78 -10.81 2.11 1.80
CA GLY A 78 -12.11 1.75 2.36
C GLY A 78 -12.85 2.90 3.04
N ASN A 79 -12.53 4.16 2.70
CA ASN A 79 -13.33 5.30 3.17
C ASN A 79 -14.65 5.31 2.40
N GLU A 80 -15.73 4.95 3.10
CA GLU A 80 -17.10 5.34 2.78
C GLU A 80 -17.25 6.86 2.66
#